data_AF-T0ZDN1-F1
#
_entry.id   AF-T0ZDN1-F1
#
_cell.length_a   1.000
_cell.length_b   1.000
_cell.length_c   1.000
_cell.angle_alpha   90.00
_cell.angle_beta   90.00
_cell.angle_gamma   90.00
#
_symmetry.space_group_name_H-M   'P 1'
#
loop_
_entity.id
_entity.type
_entity.pdbx_description
1 polymer ?
#
loop_
_entity_poly.entity_id
_entity_poly.type
_entity_poly.pdbx_seq_one_letter_code
_entity_poly.pdbx_strand_id
1 'polypeptide(L)' 'INMSIEVAEGFSGHSDKKQLLAYIATMQPKPHRILVNHGDGEKCYEFAKLIRNKFGIEGIALKNLETVRVY' A
#
# COMPACT_ATOMS: atom_id res chain seq x y z
N ILE A 1 -22.53 19.74 18.52
CA ILE A 1 -23.03 18.70 17.58
C ILE A 1 -23.85 17.73 18.43
N ASN A 2 -25.16 17.61 18.18
CA ASN A 2 -26.08 16.83 19.04
C ASN A 2 -26.69 15.61 18.33
N MET A 3 -26.20 15.26 17.13
CA MET A 3 -26.63 14.09 16.37
C MET A 3 -25.64 12.93 16.52
N SER A 4 -26.12 11.69 16.38
CA SER A 4 -25.27 10.50 16.37
C SER A 4 -24.41 10.47 15.10
N ILE A 5 -23.14 10.11 15.25
CA ILE A 5 -22.18 9.96 14.16
C ILE A 5 -21.73 8.50 14.15
N GLU A 6 -21.92 7.85 13.01
CA GLU A 6 -21.52 6.47 12.78
C GLU A 6 -20.62 6.40 11.54
N VAL A 7 -19.65 5.48 11.54
CA VAL A 7 -18.75 5.23 10.40
C VAL A 7 -19.04 3.85 9.84
N ALA A 8 -19.62 3.81 8.64
CA ALA A 8 -19.84 2.57 7.91
C ALA A 8 -18.60 2.25 7.05
N GLU A 9 -17.72 1.39 7.57
CA GLU A 9 -16.57 0.88 6.82
C GLU A 9 -16.97 -0.21 5.81
N GLY A 10 -16.20 -0.37 4.73
CA GLY A 10 -16.39 -1.44 3.73
C GLY A 10 -17.00 -1.02 2.39
N PHE A 11 -17.37 0.25 2.23
CA PHE A 11 -18.00 0.77 0.99
C PHE A 11 -17.10 1.70 0.15
N SER A 12 -15.82 1.84 0.52
CA SER A 12 -14.90 2.75 -0.17
C SER A 12 -14.41 2.25 -1.53
N GLY A 13 -14.62 0.97 -1.86
CA GLY A 13 -14.10 0.34 -3.08
C GLY A 13 -12.57 0.13 -3.09
N HIS A 14 -11.86 0.56 -2.04
CA HIS A 14 -10.44 0.31 -1.90
C HIS A 14 -10.17 -1.02 -1.22
N SER A 15 -9.16 -1.73 -1.70
CA SER A 15 -8.67 -2.92 -1.02
C SER A 15 -8.15 -2.57 0.37
N ASP A 16 -8.57 -3.34 1.37
CA ASP A 16 -8.05 -3.23 2.72
C ASP A 16 -6.58 -3.74 2.78
N LYS A 17 -5.93 -3.54 3.93
CA LYS A 17 -4.53 -3.97 4.13
C LYS A 17 -4.33 -5.47 3.89
N LYS A 18 -5.29 -6.33 4.25
CA LYS A 18 -5.17 -7.79 4.07
C LYS A 18 -5.27 -8.16 2.59
N GLN A 19 -6.21 -7.54 1.88
CA GLN A 19 -6.43 -7.69 0.44
C GLN A 19 -5.21 -7.21 -0.36
N LEU A 20 -4.62 -6.07 -0.01
CA LEU A 20 -3.38 -5.58 -0.66
C LEU A 20 -2.21 -6.56 -0.47
N LEU A 21 -2.06 -7.14 0.73
CA LEU A 21 -1.03 -8.17 0.97
C LEU A 21 -1.32 -9.47 0.23
N ALA A 22 -2.60 -9.87 0.14
CA ALA A 22 -3.00 -11.05 -0.61
C ALA A 22 -2.71 -10.87 -2.11
N TYR A 23 -2.96 -9.68 -2.65
CA TYR A 23 -2.66 -9.33 -4.04
C TYR A 23 -1.17 -9.50 -4.38
N ILE A 24 -0.27 -9.07 -3.49
CA ILE A 24 1.18 -9.27 -3.64
C ILE A 24 1.55 -10.76 -3.47
N ALA A 25 0.90 -11.45 -2.54
CA ALA A 25 1.17 -12.86 -2.26
C ALA A 25 0.83 -13.78 -3.45
N THR A 26 -0.23 -13.48 -4.20
CA THR A 26 -0.69 -14.29 -5.35
C THR A 26 -0.09 -13.88 -6.69
N MET A 27 0.62 -12.75 -6.76
CA MET A 27 1.24 -12.25 -8.00
C MET A 27 2.29 -13.23 -8.55
N GLN A 28 2.18 -13.55 -9.85
CA GLN A 28 3.14 -14.33 -10.63
C GLN A 28 3.39 -13.67 -12.00
N PRO A 29 4.66 -13.48 -12.42
CA PRO A 29 5.89 -13.73 -11.64
C PRO A 29 6.02 -12.79 -10.43
N LYS A 30 6.88 -13.15 -9.47
CA LYS A 30 7.15 -12.27 -8.32
C LYS A 30 7.88 -11.01 -8.79
N PRO A 31 7.43 -9.81 -8.42
CA PRO A 31 8.09 -8.58 -8.82
C PRO A 31 9.42 -8.40 -8.07
N HIS A 32 10.40 -7.78 -8.73
CA HIS A 32 11.68 -7.44 -8.10
C HIS A 32 11.58 -6.23 -7.17
N ARG A 33 10.66 -5.30 -7.46
CA ARG A 33 10.43 -4.05 -6.71
C ARG A 33 8.96 -3.65 -6.79
N ILE A 34 8.43 -3.04 -5.74
CA ILE A 34 7.07 -2.51 -5.67
C ILE A 34 7.13 -1.02 -5.31
N LEU A 35 6.46 -0.17 -6.10
CA LEU A 35 6.30 1.26 -5.81
C LEU A 35 4.93 1.48 -5.15
N VAL A 36 4.92 2.13 -4.00
CA VAL A 36 3.72 2.40 -3.17
C VAL A 36 3.37 3.88 -3.27
N ASN A 37 2.13 4.18 -3.62
CA ASN A 37 1.58 5.53 -3.73
C ASN A 37 0.14 5.58 -3.22
N HIS A 38 -0.55 6.71 -3.45
CA HIS A 38 -2.00 6.89 -3.23
C HIS A 38 -2.47 6.47 -1.82
N GLY A 39 -1.69 6.85 -0.83
CA GLY A 39 -2.04 6.78 0.58
C GLY A 39 -1.46 7.99 1.30
N ASP A 40 -1.82 8.14 2.57
CA ASP A 40 -1.12 9.09 3.43
C ASP A 40 0.38 8.74 3.47
N GLY A 41 1.26 9.73 3.52
CA GLY A 41 2.71 9.55 3.36
C GLY A 41 3.29 8.55 4.36
N GLU A 42 2.84 8.61 5.61
CA GLU A 42 3.24 7.66 6.65
C GLU A 42 2.70 6.25 6.37
N LYS A 43 1.45 6.12 5.91
CA LYS A 43 0.85 4.83 5.56
C LYS A 43 1.57 4.17 4.37
N CYS A 44 1.95 4.95 3.35
CA CYS A 44 2.72 4.44 2.23
C CYS A 44 4.09 3.93 2.68
N TYR A 45 4.76 4.67 3.56
CA TYR A 45 6.07 4.28 4.11
C TYR A 45 6.00 3.00 4.96
N GLU A 46 5.03 2.92 5.87
CA GLU A 46 4.80 1.73 6.69
C GLU A 46 4.40 0.51 5.85
N PHE A 47 3.60 0.71 4.80
CA PHE A 47 3.24 -0.37 3.88
C PHE A 47 4.44 -0.85 3.05
N ALA A 48 5.30 0.06 2.58
CA ALA A 48 6.53 -0.30 1.87
C ALA A 48 7.49 -1.13 2.75
N LYS A 49 7.66 -0.75 4.03
CA LYS A 49 8.40 -1.57 5.01
C LYS A 49 7.78 -2.96 5.20
N LEU A 50 6.46 -3.01 5.32
CA LEU A 50 5.73 -4.27 5.51
C LEU A 50 5.92 -5.23 4.33
N ILE A 51 5.90 -4.71 3.10
CA ILE A 51 6.19 -5.49 1.89
C ILE A 51 7.59 -6.12 1.99
N ARG A 52 8.60 -5.31 2.33
CA ARG A 52 9.98 -5.78 2.48
C ARG A 52 10.11 -6.87 3.55
N ASN A 53 9.51 -6.66 4.71
CA ASN A 53 9.57 -7.63 5.81
C ASN A 53 8.83 -8.94 5.51
N LYS A 54 7.70 -8.87 4.81
CA LYS A 54 6.83 -10.03 4.58
C LYS A 54 7.21 -10.85 3.35
N PHE A 55 7.68 -10.19 2.29
CA PHE A 55 7.94 -10.84 1.00
C PHE A 55 9.40 -10.78 0.56
N GLY A 56 10.27 -10.04 1.27
CA GLY A 56 11.66 -9.83 0.86
C GLY A 56 11.81 -8.95 -0.39
N ILE A 57 10.73 -8.31 -0.84
CA ILE A 57 10.70 -7.47 -2.05
C ILE A 57 10.93 -6.01 -1.66
N GLU A 58 11.76 -5.29 -2.42
CA GLU A 58 11.99 -3.86 -2.18
C GLU A 58 10.69 -3.06 -2.40
N GLY A 59 10.15 -2.48 -1.32
CA GLY A 59 9.03 -1.53 -1.37
C GLY A 59 9.55 -0.09 -1.30
N ILE A 60 9.12 0.78 -2.22
CA ILE A 60 9.49 2.21 -2.24
C ILE A 60 8.21 3.04 -2.12
N ALA A 61 8.09 3.83 -1.06
CA ALA A 61 7.05 4.84 -0.96
C ALA A 61 7.45 6.09 -1.75
N LEU A 62 6.68 6.44 -2.78
CA LEU A 62 7.00 7.55 -3.68
C LEU A 62 6.63 8.90 -3.06
N LYS A 63 7.44 9.92 -3.32
CA LYS A 63 7.07 11.32 -3.11
C LYS A 63 6.83 12.04 -4.43
N ASN A 64 6.00 13.08 -4.39
CA ASN A 64 5.77 13.92 -5.54
C ASN A 64 7.10 14.52 -6.04
N LEU A 65 7.28 14.55 -7.36
CA LEU A 65 8.49 15.03 -8.05
C LEU A 65 9.73 14.14 -7.89
N GLU A 66 9.65 12.98 -7.24
CA GLU A 66 10.72 11.98 -7.29
C GLU A 66 10.73 11.25 -8.63
N THR A 67 11.92 10.82 -9.06
CA THR A 67 12.11 9.96 -10.24
C THR A 67 12.79 8.67 -9.80
N VAL A 68 12.18 7.53 -10.15
CA VAL A 68 12.74 6.20 -9.88
C VAL A 68 13.14 5.55 -11.21
N ARG A 69 14.41 5.19 -11.32
CA ARG A 69 14.94 4.41 -12.44
C ARG A 69 14.65 2.92 -12.21
N VAL A 70 14.08 2.26 -13.22
CA VAL A 70 13.64 0.85 -13.15
C VAL A 70 14.53 -0.13 -13.92
N TYR A 71 15.59 0.36 -14.57
CA TYR A 71 16.60 -0.42 -15.29
C TYR A 71 17.91 0.37 -15.46
#